data_AF-A0A1G5PYX8-F1
#
_entry.id   AF-A0A1G5PYX8-F1
#
_cell.length_a   1.000
_cell.length_b   1.000
_cell.length_c   1.000
_cell.angle_alpha   90.00
_cell.angle_beta   90.00
_cell.angle_gamma   90.00
#
_symmetry.space_group_name_H-M   'P 1'
#
loop_
_entity.id
_entity.type
_entity.pdbx_description
1 polymer ?
#
loop_
_entity_poly.entity_id
_entity_poly.type
_entity_poly.pdbx_seq_one_letter_code
_entity_poly.pdbx_strand_id
1 'polypeptide(L)'
;MNITSHEKMDALAVANHSINEINADQQRKQRLKNEDATVSAYMSQSFISVSVADSVLSVKSHLIDQLEGEQIPTYLYVIDDEGYLNGILPVKVLLTVADDLFVSEIMRQSYFSVSPEQPRHDVYSLINHSGMDSVPVIHFGKLVGVLRPQDIAELIEDENTLDAHLQGATLPLEQPYLSTSPITLWRKRVGWLLLLFVAEAYTGAVLKAFEDQLEAVIALAFFIPLLIGTGGNSGTQITSTLVRAMALGEVSLRNLSAVLRKEISASFLVAVTIGFAALIRAWILGVGIEVTIAVSLAIIAITLWSAIVSSIIPMVLKRLSIDPAVVSAPFIATFIDGTGLIIYFEIAKLVMTELV
;
A
#
# COMPACT_ATOMS: atom_id res chain seq x y z
N MET A 1 33.59 -32.67 -30.99
CA MET A 1 32.29 -32.64 -31.69
C MET A 1 31.98 -31.17 -31.94
N ASN A 2 32.25 -30.69 -33.16
CA ASN A 2 32.09 -29.27 -33.52
C ASN A 2 30.62 -29.05 -33.89
N ILE A 3 29.86 -28.41 -33.00
CA ILE A 3 28.49 -27.96 -33.28
C ILE A 3 28.58 -26.91 -34.40
N THR A 4 27.87 -27.15 -35.49
CA THR A 4 27.89 -26.28 -36.68
C THR A 4 27.21 -24.93 -36.37
N SER A 5 27.57 -23.87 -37.09
CA SER A 5 27.00 -22.53 -36.89
C SER A 5 25.47 -22.49 -37.06
N HIS A 6 24.92 -23.42 -37.86
CA HIS A 6 23.49 -23.57 -38.09
C HIS A 6 22.75 -24.10 -36.85
N GLU A 7 23.29 -25.12 -36.19
CA GLU A 7 22.72 -25.70 -34.95
C GLU A 7 22.74 -24.70 -33.78
N LYS A 8 23.74 -23.81 -33.73
CA LYS A 8 23.78 -22.71 -32.75
C LYS A 8 22.71 -21.64 -33.01
N MET A 9 22.41 -21.34 -34.28
CA MET A 9 21.36 -20.38 -34.63
C MET A 9 19.97 -20.92 -34.30
N ASP A 10 19.72 -22.20 -34.59
CA ASP A 10 18.43 -22.83 -34.28
C ASP A 10 18.21 -22.95 -32.76
N ALA A 11 19.26 -23.28 -31.99
CA ALA A 11 19.18 -23.28 -30.52
C ALA A 11 18.89 -21.89 -29.94
N LEU A 12 19.47 -20.83 -30.52
CA LEU A 12 19.23 -19.44 -30.07
C LEU A 12 17.82 -18.97 -30.44
N ALA A 13 17.31 -19.37 -31.61
CA ALA A 13 15.95 -19.06 -32.05
C ALA A 13 14.91 -19.74 -31.15
N VAL A 14 15.12 -21.01 -30.80
CA VAL A 14 14.25 -21.75 -29.88
C VAL A 14 14.31 -21.14 -28.47
N ALA A 15 15.50 -20.82 -27.95
CA ALA A 15 15.64 -20.17 -26.64
C ALA A 15 14.94 -18.80 -26.59
N ASN A 16 15.09 -17.97 -27.63
CA ASN A 16 14.41 -16.69 -27.71
C ASN A 16 12.89 -16.83 -27.87
N HIS A 17 12.42 -17.85 -28.59
CA HIS A 17 10.99 -18.14 -28.69
C HIS A 17 10.40 -18.55 -27.34
N SER A 18 11.06 -19.45 -26.62
CA SER A 18 10.63 -19.88 -25.29
C SER A 18 10.66 -18.73 -24.27
N ILE A 19 11.68 -17.87 -24.31
CA ILE A 19 11.74 -16.66 -23.47
C ILE A 19 10.58 -15.71 -23.79
N ASN A 20 10.26 -15.51 -25.07
CA ASN A 20 9.16 -14.65 -25.49
C ASN A 20 7.79 -15.23 -25.09
N GLU A 21 7.59 -16.54 -25.16
CA GLU A 21 6.36 -17.21 -24.71
C GLU A 21 6.21 -17.13 -23.18
N ILE A 22 7.29 -17.38 -22.42
CA ILE A 22 7.28 -17.23 -20.96
C ILE A 22 6.95 -15.78 -20.57
N ASN A 23 7.56 -14.80 -21.24
CA ASN A 23 7.29 -13.38 -21.01
C ASN A 23 5.86 -13.01 -21.39
N ALA A 24 5.30 -13.57 -22.48
CA ALA A 24 3.93 -13.31 -22.91
C ALA A 24 2.90 -13.90 -21.93
N ASP A 25 3.15 -15.11 -21.42
CA ASP A 25 2.30 -15.75 -20.41
C ASP A 25 2.38 -15.05 -19.06
N GLN A 26 3.57 -14.61 -18.64
CA GLN A 26 3.73 -13.75 -17.46
C GLN A 26 2.98 -12.43 -17.64
N GLN A 27 3.11 -11.77 -18.79
CA GLN A 27 2.38 -10.53 -19.09
C GLN A 27 0.86 -10.73 -19.16
N ARG A 28 0.40 -11.88 -19.64
CA ARG A 28 -1.03 -12.22 -19.69
C ARG A 28 -1.58 -12.47 -18.29
N LYS A 29 -0.85 -13.21 -17.45
CA LYS A 29 -1.19 -13.41 -16.03
C LYS A 29 -1.20 -12.10 -15.26
N GLN A 30 -0.20 -11.23 -15.48
CA GLN A 30 -0.15 -9.91 -14.86
C GLN A 30 -1.32 -9.01 -15.29
N ARG A 31 -1.73 -9.07 -16.56
CA ARG A 31 -2.91 -8.32 -17.04
C ARG A 31 -4.20 -8.80 -16.42
N LEU A 32 -4.42 -10.11 -16.34
CA LEU A 32 -5.60 -10.69 -15.69
C LEU A 32 -5.64 -10.33 -14.20
N LYS A 33 -4.49 -10.32 -13.51
CA LYS A 33 -4.37 -9.88 -12.11
C LYS A 33 -4.61 -8.38 -11.90
N ASN A 34 -4.24 -7.55 -12.88
CA ASN A 34 -4.46 -6.11 -12.81
C ASN A 34 -5.91 -5.72 -13.14
N GLU A 35 -6.64 -6.53 -13.91
CA GLU A 35 -8.06 -6.32 -14.22
C GLU A 35 -8.98 -6.91 -13.12
N ASP A 36 -8.63 -8.07 -12.56
CA ASP A 36 -9.33 -8.73 -11.45
C ASP A 36 -8.58 -8.54 -10.12
N ALA A 37 -8.90 -7.46 -9.40
CA ALA A 37 -8.38 -7.19 -8.04
C ALA A 37 -8.96 -8.13 -6.96
N THR A 38 -9.24 -9.38 -7.31
CA THR A 38 -9.89 -10.40 -6.47
C THR A 38 -8.99 -11.61 -6.25
N VAL A 39 -9.32 -12.41 -5.23
CA VAL A 39 -8.57 -13.63 -4.87
C VAL A 39 -8.44 -14.63 -6.02
N SER A 40 -9.47 -14.72 -6.88
CA SER A 40 -9.50 -15.62 -8.04
C SER A 40 -8.29 -15.47 -8.97
N ALA A 41 -7.70 -14.27 -9.08
CA ALA A 41 -6.57 -14.03 -9.94
C ALA A 41 -5.24 -14.62 -9.41
N TYR A 42 -5.20 -14.92 -8.11
CA TYR A 42 -4.02 -15.47 -7.42
C TYR A 42 -4.17 -16.95 -7.05
N MET A 43 -5.39 -17.46 -6.95
CA MET A 43 -5.63 -18.83 -6.52
C MET A 43 -5.09 -19.89 -7.50
N SER A 44 -4.61 -21.00 -6.95
CA SER A 44 -4.23 -22.18 -7.70
C SER A 44 -5.28 -23.28 -7.54
N GLN A 45 -5.56 -24.01 -8.63
CA GLN A 45 -6.37 -25.23 -8.60
C GLN A 45 -5.52 -26.49 -8.32
N SER A 46 -4.19 -26.33 -8.14
CA SER A 46 -3.29 -27.41 -7.78
C SER A 46 -3.26 -27.57 -6.26
N PHE A 47 -4.04 -28.52 -5.77
CA PHE A 47 -4.08 -28.95 -4.39
C PHE A 47 -4.33 -30.45 -4.32
N ILE A 48 -3.91 -31.08 -3.23
CA ILE A 48 -4.17 -32.49 -2.97
C ILE A 48 -5.39 -32.59 -2.06
N SER A 49 -6.39 -33.34 -2.51
CA SER A 49 -7.62 -33.60 -1.79
C SER A 49 -7.68 -35.04 -1.26
N VAL A 50 -8.24 -35.22 -0.08
CA VAL A 50 -8.43 -36.53 0.58
C VAL A 50 -9.83 -36.64 1.17
N SER A 51 -10.29 -37.86 1.43
CA SER A 51 -11.58 -38.14 2.08
C SER A 51 -11.40 -38.33 3.60
N VAL A 52 -12.47 -38.04 4.36
CA VAL A 52 -12.52 -38.30 5.81
C VAL A 52 -12.33 -39.79 6.15
N ALA A 53 -12.69 -40.68 5.23
CA ALA A 53 -12.64 -42.13 5.41
C ALA A 53 -11.28 -42.74 5.04
N ASP A 54 -10.34 -41.96 4.50
CA ASP A 54 -9.03 -42.47 4.12
C ASP A 54 -8.18 -42.79 5.35
N SER A 55 -7.43 -43.89 5.30
CA SER A 55 -6.43 -44.20 6.32
C SER A 55 -5.17 -43.36 6.12
N VAL A 56 -4.47 -43.05 7.21
CA VAL A 56 -3.20 -42.31 7.17
C VAL A 56 -2.19 -42.98 6.24
N LEU A 57 -2.09 -44.31 6.27
CA LEU A 57 -1.22 -45.06 5.37
C LEU A 57 -1.51 -44.77 3.89
N SER A 58 -2.78 -44.84 3.50
CA SER A 58 -3.22 -44.58 2.13
C SER A 58 -2.90 -43.15 1.71
N VAL A 59 -3.15 -42.18 2.59
CA VAL A 59 -2.87 -40.76 2.32
C VAL A 59 -1.38 -40.48 2.21
N LYS A 60 -0.52 -41.12 3.04
CA LYS A 60 0.94 -41.00 2.93
C LYS A 60 1.44 -41.52 1.58
N SER A 61 0.97 -42.69 1.15
CA SER A 61 1.30 -43.25 -0.16
C SER A 61 0.81 -42.35 -1.30
N HIS A 62 -0.44 -41.88 -1.23
CA HIS A 62 -1.00 -40.98 -2.22
C HIS A 62 -0.23 -39.66 -2.33
N LEU A 63 0.17 -39.09 -1.18
CA LEU A 63 1.01 -37.89 -1.15
C LEU A 63 2.33 -38.13 -1.89
N ILE A 64 3.02 -39.24 -1.61
CA ILE A 64 4.30 -39.57 -2.28
C ILE A 64 4.13 -39.68 -3.80
N ASP A 65 3.05 -40.31 -4.25
CA ASP A 65 2.77 -40.49 -5.69
C ASP A 65 2.44 -39.17 -6.41
N GLN A 66 1.88 -38.19 -5.69
CA GLN A 66 1.48 -36.87 -6.22
C GLN A 66 2.58 -35.81 -6.12
N LEU A 67 3.67 -36.07 -5.38
CA LEU A 67 4.75 -35.10 -5.23
C LEU A 67 5.57 -35.00 -6.53
N GLU A 68 5.41 -33.88 -7.24
CA GLU A 68 6.25 -33.52 -8.38
C GLU A 68 7.33 -32.51 -7.95
N GLY A 69 8.60 -32.93 -8.00
CA GLY A 69 9.74 -32.08 -7.67
C GLY A 69 10.00 -31.93 -6.17
N GLU A 70 10.55 -30.78 -5.75
CA GLU A 70 10.98 -30.54 -4.37
C GLU A 70 9.92 -29.84 -3.49
N GLN A 71 8.76 -29.48 -4.05
CA GLN A 71 7.73 -28.73 -3.33
C GLN A 71 6.77 -29.67 -2.59
N ILE A 72 6.76 -29.58 -1.26
CA ILE A 72 5.81 -30.30 -0.41
C ILE A 72 4.68 -29.34 -0.01
N PRO A 73 3.40 -29.68 -0.22
CA PRO A 73 2.30 -28.82 0.20
C PRO A 73 2.23 -28.72 1.73
N THR A 74 1.84 -27.55 2.26
CA THR A 74 1.70 -27.35 3.71
C THR A 74 0.50 -28.14 4.27
N TYR A 75 -0.59 -28.20 3.50
CA TYR A 75 -1.84 -28.84 3.88
C TYR A 75 -2.38 -29.72 2.75
N LEU A 76 -3.05 -30.80 3.14
CA LEU A 76 -4.02 -31.51 2.30
C LEU A 76 -5.43 -31.05 2.66
N TYR A 77 -6.33 -31.07 1.69
CA TYR A 77 -7.69 -30.57 1.87
C TYR A 77 -8.67 -31.73 1.94
N VAL A 78 -9.45 -31.80 3.02
CA VAL A 78 -10.40 -32.88 3.24
C VAL A 78 -11.73 -32.50 2.63
N ILE A 79 -12.14 -33.18 1.56
CA ILE A 79 -13.38 -32.89 0.83
C ILE A 79 -14.32 -34.08 0.84
N ASP A 80 -15.62 -33.84 0.64
CA ASP A 80 -16.59 -34.90 0.34
C ASP A 80 -16.73 -35.15 -1.17
N ASP A 81 -17.57 -36.13 -1.52
CA ASP A 81 -17.87 -36.52 -2.90
C ASP A 81 -18.52 -35.38 -3.72
N GLU A 82 -19.11 -34.38 -3.06
CA GLU A 82 -19.74 -33.21 -3.68
C GLU A 82 -18.78 -32.00 -3.79
N GLY A 83 -17.57 -32.10 -3.22
CA GLY A 83 -16.52 -31.09 -3.23
C GLY A 83 -16.56 -30.08 -2.08
N TYR A 84 -17.38 -30.31 -1.04
CA TYR A 84 -17.41 -29.45 0.15
C TYR A 84 -16.18 -29.65 1.02
N LEU A 85 -15.62 -28.55 1.53
CA LEU A 85 -14.44 -28.60 2.39
C LEU A 85 -14.82 -28.95 3.83
N ASN A 86 -14.48 -30.16 4.27
CA ASN A 86 -14.74 -30.65 5.63
C ASN A 86 -13.63 -30.31 6.63
N GLY A 87 -12.40 -30.08 6.14
CA GLY A 87 -11.26 -29.78 7.00
C GLY A 87 -9.95 -29.61 6.23
N ILE A 88 -8.91 -29.25 6.96
CA ILE A 88 -7.53 -29.21 6.47
C ILE A 88 -6.65 -30.16 7.28
N LEU A 89 -5.71 -30.83 6.62
CA LEU A 89 -4.77 -31.76 7.24
C LEU A 89 -3.35 -31.25 7.05
N PRO A 90 -2.66 -30.75 8.09
CA PRO A 90 -1.27 -30.34 7.98
C PRO A 90 -0.40 -31.55 7.62
N VAL A 91 0.43 -31.45 6.56
CA VAL A 91 1.30 -32.55 6.13
C VAL A 91 2.28 -32.95 7.23
N LYS A 92 2.75 -31.99 8.03
CA LYS A 92 3.60 -32.27 9.20
C LYS A 92 2.92 -33.20 10.21
N VAL A 93 1.61 -33.07 10.41
CA VAL A 93 0.85 -33.97 11.31
C VAL A 93 0.77 -35.35 10.69
N LEU A 94 0.34 -35.43 9.42
CA LEU A 94 0.26 -36.68 8.65
C LEU A 94 1.55 -37.51 8.77
N LEU A 95 2.72 -36.87 8.62
CA LEU A 95 4.01 -37.56 8.66
C LEU A 95 4.42 -38.08 10.05
N THR A 96 3.82 -37.56 11.12
CA THR A 96 4.20 -37.90 12.51
C THR A 96 3.27 -38.88 13.21
N VAL A 97 2.05 -39.06 12.70
CA VAL A 97 1.02 -39.91 13.31
C VAL A 97 1.11 -41.36 12.81
N ALA A 98 0.50 -42.27 13.57
CA ALA A 98 0.44 -43.69 13.26
C ALA A 98 -0.40 -43.97 12.00
N ASP A 99 -0.05 -45.03 11.29
CA ASP A 99 -0.58 -45.37 9.96
C ASP A 99 -2.01 -45.94 9.97
N ASP A 100 -2.46 -46.41 11.13
CA ASP A 100 -3.75 -47.06 11.37
C ASP A 100 -4.90 -46.10 11.70
N LEU A 101 -4.59 -44.82 11.91
CA LEU A 101 -5.59 -43.77 12.12
C LEU A 101 -6.28 -43.36 10.81
N PHE A 102 -7.46 -42.76 10.94
CA PHE A 102 -8.20 -42.16 9.82
C PHE A 102 -8.00 -40.64 9.73
N VAL A 103 -8.15 -40.08 8.52
CA VAL A 103 -8.09 -38.62 8.29
C VAL A 103 -9.06 -37.86 9.19
N SER A 104 -10.27 -38.40 9.41
CA SER A 104 -11.27 -37.80 10.30
C SER A 104 -10.77 -37.54 11.72
N GLU A 105 -9.79 -38.31 12.21
CA GLU A 105 -9.26 -38.23 13.57
C GLU A 105 -8.16 -37.17 13.71
N ILE A 106 -7.51 -36.79 12.60
CA ILE A 106 -6.32 -35.92 12.60
C ILE A 106 -6.51 -34.61 11.83
N MET A 107 -7.61 -34.46 11.09
CA MET A 107 -7.95 -33.23 10.37
C MET A 107 -8.34 -32.10 11.33
N ARG A 108 -8.14 -30.86 10.88
CA ARG A 108 -8.61 -29.65 11.56
C ARG A 108 -9.84 -29.10 10.85
N GLN A 109 -10.93 -28.96 11.60
CA GLN A 109 -12.18 -28.35 11.11
C GLN A 109 -12.19 -26.82 11.24
N SER A 110 -11.31 -26.27 12.09
CA SER A 110 -11.13 -24.83 12.19
C SER A 110 -10.06 -24.38 11.21
N TYR A 111 -10.49 -23.68 10.17
CA TYR A 111 -9.64 -23.10 9.15
C TYR A 111 -10.19 -21.73 8.74
N PHE A 112 -9.29 -20.85 8.32
CA PHE A 112 -9.67 -19.61 7.67
C PHE A 112 -9.83 -19.86 6.17
N SER A 113 -10.83 -19.24 5.55
CA SER A 113 -11.09 -19.36 4.11
C SER A 113 -11.49 -18.01 3.54
N VAL A 114 -11.32 -17.87 2.23
CA VAL A 114 -11.68 -16.66 1.47
C VAL A 114 -12.58 -17.03 0.29
N SER A 115 -13.35 -16.06 -0.22
CA SER A 115 -14.13 -16.25 -1.45
C SER A 115 -13.32 -15.82 -2.67
N PRO A 116 -13.53 -16.43 -3.85
CA PRO A 116 -12.81 -16.04 -5.07
C PRO A 116 -13.12 -14.61 -5.53
N GLU A 117 -14.31 -14.10 -5.21
CA GLU A 117 -14.75 -12.73 -5.51
C GLU A 117 -14.28 -11.69 -4.49
N GLN A 118 -13.68 -12.14 -3.38
CA GLN A 118 -13.24 -11.23 -2.33
C GLN A 118 -12.12 -10.32 -2.84
N PRO A 119 -12.18 -9.00 -2.57
CA PRO A 119 -11.11 -8.09 -2.94
C PRO A 119 -9.78 -8.50 -2.30
N ARG A 120 -8.69 -8.44 -3.07
CA ARG A 120 -7.36 -8.80 -2.57
C ARG A 120 -6.90 -7.93 -1.39
N HIS A 121 -7.30 -6.65 -1.36
CA HIS A 121 -7.01 -5.71 -0.27
C HIS A 121 -7.56 -6.18 1.08
N ASP A 122 -8.80 -6.69 1.10
CA ASP A 122 -9.45 -7.18 2.32
C ASP A 122 -8.73 -8.43 2.85
N VAL A 123 -8.26 -9.27 1.94
CA VAL A 123 -7.54 -10.50 2.25
C VAL A 123 -6.10 -10.22 2.70
N TYR A 124 -5.44 -9.22 2.11
CA TYR A 124 -4.08 -8.80 2.46
C TYR A 124 -3.94 -8.55 3.96
N SER A 125 -4.82 -7.72 4.54
CA SER A 125 -4.75 -7.41 5.98
C SER A 125 -4.95 -8.65 6.85
N LEU A 126 -5.80 -9.61 6.46
CA LEU A 126 -6.01 -10.82 7.25
C LEU A 126 -4.81 -11.78 7.17
N ILE A 127 -4.25 -11.97 5.98
CA ILE A 127 -3.12 -12.90 5.78
C ILE A 127 -1.85 -12.37 6.46
N ASN A 128 -1.56 -11.08 6.31
CA ASN A 128 -0.31 -10.51 6.82
C ASN A 128 -0.20 -10.55 8.36
N HIS A 129 -1.33 -10.57 9.08
CA HIS A 129 -1.36 -10.62 10.55
C HIS A 129 -1.38 -12.02 11.15
N SER A 130 -1.82 -13.00 10.36
CA SER A 130 -2.17 -14.32 10.87
C SER A 130 -1.07 -15.35 10.67
N GLY A 131 -0.05 -15.03 9.87
CA GLY A 131 1.03 -15.98 9.55
C GLY A 131 0.51 -17.23 8.83
N MET A 132 -0.54 -17.07 8.01
CA MET A 132 -1.13 -18.19 7.28
C MET A 132 -0.27 -18.55 6.07
N ASP A 133 0.22 -19.78 6.05
CA ASP A 133 1.05 -20.29 4.95
C ASP A 133 0.21 -20.83 3.78
N SER A 134 -1.07 -21.10 3.99
CA SER A 134 -1.99 -21.46 2.90
C SER A 134 -3.44 -21.18 3.30
N VAL A 135 -4.25 -20.77 2.33
CA VAL A 135 -5.65 -20.41 2.57
C VAL A 135 -6.55 -21.08 1.52
N PRO A 136 -7.52 -21.92 1.91
CA PRO A 136 -8.53 -22.43 0.99
C PRO A 136 -9.42 -21.32 0.45
N VAL A 137 -9.69 -21.40 -0.85
CA VAL A 137 -10.65 -20.54 -1.56
C VAL A 137 -11.94 -21.32 -1.75
N ILE A 138 -13.03 -20.82 -1.17
CA ILE A 138 -14.30 -21.53 -1.08
C ILE A 138 -15.38 -20.72 -1.78
N HIS A 139 -16.18 -21.39 -2.60
CA HIS A 139 -17.36 -20.81 -3.25
C HIS A 139 -18.58 -21.70 -2.97
N PHE A 140 -19.60 -21.13 -2.32
CA PHE A 140 -20.79 -21.86 -1.85
C PHE A 140 -20.48 -23.15 -1.06
N GLY A 141 -19.45 -23.11 -0.23
CA GLY A 141 -19.02 -24.25 0.61
C GLY A 141 -18.08 -25.25 -0.08
N LYS A 142 -17.88 -25.13 -1.39
CA LYS A 142 -17.00 -26.00 -2.17
C LYS A 142 -15.59 -25.42 -2.30
N LEU A 143 -14.58 -26.28 -2.20
CA LEU A 143 -13.19 -25.89 -2.45
C LEU A 143 -12.98 -25.69 -3.96
N VAL A 144 -12.71 -24.46 -4.37
CA VAL A 144 -12.49 -24.12 -5.80
C VAL A 144 -11.04 -23.80 -6.12
N GLY A 145 -10.21 -23.59 -5.10
CA GLY A 145 -8.80 -23.31 -5.24
C GLY A 145 -8.14 -23.08 -3.89
N VAL A 146 -6.84 -22.81 -3.92
CA VAL A 146 -6.03 -22.54 -2.73
C VAL A 146 -5.06 -21.41 -3.02
N LEU A 147 -4.81 -20.58 -2.01
CA LEU A 147 -3.67 -19.67 -2.01
C LEU A 147 -2.50 -20.39 -1.35
N ARG A 148 -1.45 -20.68 -2.12
CA ARG A 148 -0.22 -21.31 -1.63
C ARG A 148 0.74 -20.23 -1.10
N PRO A 149 1.81 -20.58 -0.37
CA PRO A 149 2.75 -19.59 0.16
C PRO A 149 3.27 -18.61 -0.90
N GLN A 150 3.58 -19.12 -2.10
CA GLN A 150 4.06 -18.30 -3.22
C GLN A 150 2.98 -17.37 -3.79
N ASP A 151 1.73 -17.83 -3.87
CA ASP A 151 0.62 -17.02 -4.40
C ASP A 151 0.25 -15.93 -3.39
N ILE A 152 0.33 -16.23 -2.08
CA ILE A 152 0.20 -15.28 -0.99
C ILE A 152 1.31 -14.22 -1.05
N ALA A 153 2.57 -14.65 -1.22
CA ALA A 153 3.70 -13.74 -1.31
C ALA A 153 3.54 -12.77 -2.49
N GLU A 154 3.10 -13.27 -3.64
CA GLU A 154 2.83 -12.44 -4.84
C GLU A 154 1.67 -11.47 -4.62
N LEU A 155 0.58 -11.91 -3.97
CA LEU A 155 -0.55 -11.03 -3.60
C LEU A 155 -0.07 -9.90 -2.68
N ILE A 156 0.75 -10.21 -1.69
CA ILE A 156 1.34 -9.22 -0.76
C ILE A 156 2.23 -8.23 -1.51
N GLU A 157 3.06 -8.70 -2.44
CA GLU A 157 3.94 -7.86 -3.24
C GLU A 157 3.16 -6.90 -4.15
N ASP A 158 2.15 -7.40 -4.84
CA ASP A 158 1.32 -6.60 -5.75
C ASP A 158 0.50 -5.54 -4.99
N GLU A 159 0.04 -5.84 -3.77
CA GLU A 159 -0.69 -4.88 -2.93
C GLU A 159 0.24 -3.81 -2.37
N ASN A 160 1.41 -4.19 -1.85
CA ASN A 160 2.42 -3.22 -1.41
C ASN A 160 2.87 -2.28 -2.54
N THR A 161 2.98 -2.81 -3.76
CA THR A 161 3.34 -2.03 -4.96
C THR A 161 2.24 -1.07 -5.36
N LEU A 162 0.97 -1.50 -5.29
CA LEU A 162 -0.19 -0.65 -5.55
C LEU A 162 -0.22 0.52 -4.56
N ASP A 163 -0.12 0.25 -3.26
CA ASP A 163 -0.10 1.29 -2.21
C ASP A 163 1.00 2.31 -2.45
N ALA A 164 2.22 1.87 -2.77
CA ALA A 164 3.35 2.74 -3.04
C ALA A 164 3.10 3.65 -4.26
N HIS A 165 2.49 3.12 -5.33
CA HIS A 165 2.15 3.90 -6.52
C HIS A 165 1.07 4.94 -6.24
N LEU A 166 0.00 4.56 -5.54
CA LEU A 166 -1.11 5.45 -5.23
C LEU A 166 -0.68 6.58 -4.28
N GLN A 167 0.15 6.30 -3.28
CA GLN A 167 0.74 7.33 -2.40
C GLN A 167 1.53 8.38 -3.19
N GLY A 168 2.20 7.96 -4.27
CA GLY A 168 2.94 8.82 -5.19
C GLY A 168 2.10 9.47 -6.30
N ALA A 169 0.77 9.44 -6.21
CA ALA A 169 -0.16 9.97 -7.21
C ALA A 169 0.08 9.41 -8.63
N THR A 170 0.42 8.13 -8.73
CA THR A 170 0.69 7.45 -10.01
C THR A 170 -0.13 6.17 -10.10
N LEU A 171 -0.70 5.89 -11.28
CA LEU A 171 -1.38 4.61 -11.52
C LEU A 171 -0.36 3.47 -11.70
N PRO A 172 -0.69 2.23 -11.29
CA PRO A 172 0.20 1.07 -11.43
C PRO A 172 0.68 0.82 -12.85
N LEU A 173 1.92 0.36 -12.96
CA LEU A 173 2.51 -0.06 -14.23
C LEU A 173 2.19 -1.54 -14.48
N GLU A 174 1.85 -1.86 -15.73
CA GLU A 174 1.58 -3.24 -16.16
C GLU A 174 2.86 -4.01 -16.53
N GLN A 175 4.00 -3.30 -16.62
CA GLN A 175 5.28 -3.83 -17.05
C GLN A 175 6.40 -3.23 -16.21
N PRO A 176 7.59 -3.87 -16.15
CA PRO A 176 8.75 -3.29 -15.50
C PRO A 176 9.03 -1.86 -15.99
N TYR A 177 9.50 -1.01 -15.07
CA TYR A 177 9.66 0.43 -15.32
C TYR A 177 10.48 0.73 -16.59
N LEU A 178 11.63 0.07 -16.77
CA LEU A 178 12.52 0.28 -17.94
C LEU A 178 11.92 -0.22 -19.26
N SER A 179 10.95 -1.12 -19.20
CA SER A 179 10.22 -1.63 -20.37
C SER A 179 9.01 -0.76 -20.70
N THR A 180 8.64 0.17 -19.82
CA THR A 180 7.45 1.01 -19.98
C THR A 180 7.75 2.21 -20.88
N SER A 181 6.94 2.39 -21.92
CA SER A 181 7.11 3.53 -22.84
C SER A 181 6.84 4.89 -22.15
N PRO A 182 7.49 5.99 -22.59
CA PRO A 182 7.21 7.33 -22.09
C PRO A 182 5.73 7.74 -22.22
N ILE A 183 5.04 7.30 -23.28
CA ILE A 183 3.62 7.59 -23.50
C ILE A 183 2.75 6.91 -22.43
N THR A 184 3.08 5.67 -22.07
CA THR A 184 2.38 4.94 -21.01
C THR A 184 2.58 5.63 -19.66
N LEU A 185 3.81 6.02 -19.32
CA LEU A 185 4.10 6.76 -18.07
C LEU A 185 3.35 8.09 -18.02
N TRP A 186 3.34 8.85 -19.12
CA TRP A 186 2.59 10.10 -19.21
C TRP A 186 1.11 9.89 -18.93
N ARG A 187 0.45 8.91 -19.57
CA ARG A 187 -0.97 8.60 -19.34
C ARG A 187 -1.26 8.22 -17.88
N LYS A 188 -0.38 7.47 -17.24
CA LYS A 188 -0.53 7.02 -15.84
C LYS A 188 -0.34 8.15 -14.81
N ARG A 189 0.24 9.29 -15.20
CA ARG A 189 0.52 10.45 -14.34
C ARG A 189 -0.35 11.67 -14.65
N VAL A 190 -0.60 11.96 -15.93
CA VAL A 190 -1.17 13.24 -16.37
C VAL A 190 -2.55 13.52 -15.79
N GLY A 191 -3.40 12.49 -15.65
CA GLY A 191 -4.73 12.64 -15.04
C GLY A 191 -4.64 13.13 -13.59
N TRP A 192 -3.77 12.49 -12.80
CA TRP A 192 -3.51 12.87 -11.42
C TRP A 192 -2.84 14.24 -11.29
N LEU A 193 -1.82 14.51 -12.12
CA LEU A 193 -1.12 15.80 -12.11
C LEU A 193 -2.03 16.96 -12.51
N LEU A 194 -2.94 16.77 -13.48
CA LEU A 194 -3.92 17.79 -13.84
C LEU A 194 -4.95 18.02 -12.73
N LEU A 195 -5.38 16.95 -12.03
CA LEU A 195 -6.25 17.09 -10.87
C LEU A 195 -5.55 17.87 -9.75
N LEU A 196 -4.30 17.53 -9.43
CA LEU A 196 -3.50 18.25 -8.44
C LEU A 196 -3.25 19.70 -8.87
N PHE A 197 -2.97 19.97 -10.14
CA PHE A 197 -2.82 21.34 -10.65
C PHE A 197 -4.09 22.18 -10.46
N VAL A 198 -5.27 21.60 -10.71
CA VAL A 198 -6.54 22.29 -10.43
C VAL A 198 -6.74 22.48 -8.93
N ALA A 199 -6.38 21.49 -8.11
CA ALA A 199 -6.41 21.62 -6.66
C ALA A 199 -5.44 22.72 -6.17
N GLU A 200 -4.28 22.87 -6.78
CA GLU A 200 -3.30 23.94 -6.46
C GLU A 200 -3.85 25.34 -6.75
N ALA A 201 -4.83 25.50 -7.64
CA ALA A 201 -5.50 26.80 -7.83
C ALA A 201 -6.12 27.34 -6.52
N TYR A 202 -6.47 26.44 -5.58
CA TYR A 202 -6.89 26.81 -4.23
C TYR A 202 -5.83 27.64 -3.50
N THR A 203 -4.55 27.24 -3.54
CA THR A 203 -3.48 27.97 -2.83
C THR A 203 -3.27 29.35 -3.43
N GLY A 204 -3.36 29.46 -4.77
CA GLY A 204 -3.35 30.76 -5.46
C GLY A 204 -4.50 31.68 -5.05
N ALA A 205 -5.71 31.13 -4.87
CA ALA A 205 -6.85 31.90 -4.38
C ALA A 205 -6.64 32.37 -2.93
N VAL A 206 -6.01 31.56 -2.08
CA VAL A 206 -5.62 31.96 -0.72
C VAL A 206 -4.60 33.10 -0.76
N LEU A 207 -3.53 33.00 -1.56
CA LEU A 207 -2.55 34.10 -1.67
C LEU A 207 -3.22 35.40 -2.09
N LYS A 208 -4.13 35.35 -3.07
CA LYS A 208 -4.87 36.52 -3.53
C LYS A 208 -5.73 37.15 -2.43
N ALA A 209 -6.31 36.33 -1.56
CA ALA A 209 -7.08 36.84 -0.42
C ALA A 209 -6.22 37.58 0.62
N PHE A 210 -4.90 37.37 0.61
CA PHE A 210 -3.93 38.03 1.48
C PHE A 210 -2.96 38.97 0.72
N GLU A 211 -3.37 39.45 -0.46
CA GLU A 211 -2.58 40.34 -1.31
C GLU A 211 -2.20 41.64 -0.58
N ASP A 212 -3.16 42.25 0.13
CA ASP A 212 -2.94 43.49 0.90
C ASP A 212 -1.84 43.32 1.96
N GLN A 213 -1.78 42.16 2.64
CA GLN A 213 -0.74 41.88 3.64
C GLN A 213 0.62 41.68 3.00
N LEU A 214 0.67 41.10 1.80
CA LEU A 214 1.90 40.94 1.04
C LEU A 214 2.42 42.27 0.50
N GLU A 215 1.53 43.19 0.10
CA GLU A 215 1.90 44.54 -0.30
C GLU A 215 2.47 45.34 0.88
N ALA A 216 1.86 45.21 2.07
CA ALA A 216 2.33 45.87 3.28
C ALA A 216 3.71 45.33 3.72
N VAL A 217 3.91 44.01 3.70
CA VAL A 217 5.16 43.37 4.13
C VAL A 217 5.63 42.34 3.11
N ILE A 218 6.32 42.83 2.06
CA ILE A 218 6.86 42.01 0.96
C ILE A 218 7.76 40.87 1.47
N ALA A 219 8.46 41.08 2.59
CA ALA A 219 9.34 40.08 3.18
C ALA A 219 8.62 38.77 3.56
N LEU A 220 7.29 38.79 3.80
CA LEU A 220 6.50 37.59 4.07
C LEU A 220 6.52 36.61 2.87
N ALA A 221 6.56 37.14 1.65
CA ALA A 221 6.58 36.33 0.43
C ALA A 221 7.80 35.40 0.36
N PHE A 222 8.94 35.82 0.91
CA PHE A 222 10.19 35.04 0.87
C PHE A 222 10.12 33.74 1.68
N PHE A 223 9.17 33.65 2.62
CA PHE A 223 8.99 32.47 3.47
C PHE A 223 7.87 31.55 3.01
N ILE A 224 7.04 31.96 2.04
CA ILE A 224 5.98 31.12 1.47
C ILE A 224 6.49 29.74 1.03
N PRO A 225 7.59 29.62 0.26
CA PRO A 225 8.10 28.30 -0.14
C PRO A 225 8.57 27.46 1.05
N LEU A 226 9.12 28.09 2.09
CA LEU A 226 9.59 27.41 3.30
C LEU A 226 8.40 26.83 4.09
N LEU A 227 7.33 27.60 4.23
CA LEU A 227 6.12 27.25 5.00
C LEU A 227 5.36 26.10 4.33
N ILE A 228 5.03 26.28 3.04
CA ILE A 228 4.37 25.28 2.20
C ILE A 228 5.20 24.00 2.16
N GLY A 229 6.49 24.12 1.83
CA GLY A 229 7.39 22.96 1.77
C GLY A 229 7.48 22.20 3.10
N THR A 230 7.55 22.89 4.23
CA THR A 230 7.60 22.24 5.54
C THR A 230 6.28 21.52 5.88
N GLY A 231 5.14 22.18 5.65
CA GLY A 231 3.81 21.61 5.87
C GLY A 231 3.57 20.36 5.03
N GLY A 232 3.83 20.45 3.72
CA GLY A 232 3.67 19.35 2.77
C GLY A 232 4.63 18.17 3.02
N ASN A 233 5.90 18.43 3.34
CA ASN A 233 6.87 17.37 3.65
C ASN A 233 6.49 16.63 4.94
N SER A 234 6.14 17.36 6.01
CA SER A 234 5.66 16.77 7.26
C SER A 234 4.39 15.95 7.02
N GLY A 235 3.48 16.46 6.19
CA GLY A 235 2.20 15.82 5.93
C GLY A 235 2.35 14.54 5.12
N THR A 236 3.26 14.56 4.14
CA THR A 236 3.62 13.37 3.34
C THR A 236 4.26 12.29 4.21
N GLN A 237 5.17 12.68 5.13
CA GLN A 237 5.81 11.73 6.04
C GLN A 237 4.78 11.02 6.94
N ILE A 238 3.86 11.79 7.54
CA ILE A 238 2.82 11.25 8.43
C ILE A 238 1.80 10.43 7.65
N THR A 239 1.36 10.92 6.48
CA THR A 239 0.40 10.18 5.64
C THR A 239 0.98 8.84 5.19
N SER A 240 2.23 8.81 4.73
CA SER A 240 2.84 7.57 4.23
C SER A 240 2.97 6.50 5.31
N THR A 241 3.43 6.88 6.52
CA THR A 241 3.54 5.94 7.65
C THR A 241 2.19 5.49 8.14
N LEU A 242 1.20 6.39 8.20
CA LEU A 242 -0.12 6.08 8.74
C LEU A 242 -0.95 5.23 7.78
N VAL A 243 -0.97 5.55 6.48
CA VAL A 243 -1.65 4.74 5.46
C VAL A 243 -1.09 3.33 5.45
N ARG A 244 0.25 3.18 5.55
CA ARG A 244 0.88 1.86 5.67
C ARG A 244 0.44 1.14 6.95
N ALA A 245 0.48 1.80 8.11
CA ALA A 245 0.02 1.20 9.37
C ALA A 245 -1.47 0.82 9.33
N MET A 246 -2.29 1.52 8.52
CA MET A 246 -3.69 1.22 8.30
C MET A 246 -3.91 0.04 7.35
N ALA A 247 -3.10 -0.10 6.30
CA ALA A 247 -3.10 -1.25 5.38
C ALA A 247 -2.63 -2.52 6.12
N LEU A 248 -1.64 -2.35 6.99
CA LEU A 248 -1.20 -3.34 7.96
C LEU A 248 -2.16 -3.47 9.15
N GLY A 249 -3.39 -2.93 9.17
CA GLY A 249 -4.34 -3.18 10.27
C GLY A 249 -3.92 -2.75 11.69
N GLU A 250 -2.71 -2.20 11.89
CA GLU A 250 -2.16 -1.73 13.17
C GLU A 250 -2.95 -0.51 13.67
N VAL A 251 -3.47 0.29 12.72
CA VAL A 251 -4.21 1.51 12.99
C VAL A 251 -5.62 1.44 12.42
N SER A 252 -6.58 1.87 13.23
CA SER A 252 -7.98 2.04 12.85
C SER A 252 -8.56 3.30 13.49
N LEU A 253 -9.73 3.73 13.01
CA LEU A 253 -10.49 4.85 13.58
C LEU A 253 -10.78 4.72 15.08
N ARG A 254 -10.86 3.49 15.60
CA ARG A 254 -11.05 3.25 17.04
C ARG A 254 -9.88 3.79 17.86
N ASN A 255 -8.69 3.84 17.25
CA ASN A 255 -7.45 4.29 17.86
C ASN A 255 -7.13 5.76 17.49
N LEU A 256 -8.05 6.51 16.87
CA LEU A 256 -7.80 7.86 16.36
C LEU A 256 -7.26 8.81 17.43
N SER A 257 -7.79 8.77 18.65
CA SER A 257 -7.31 9.62 19.75
C SER A 257 -5.89 9.28 20.19
N ALA A 258 -5.55 8.00 20.22
CA ALA A 258 -4.20 7.53 20.54
C ALA A 258 -3.20 7.92 19.44
N VAL A 259 -3.60 7.79 18.17
CA VAL A 259 -2.79 8.21 17.02
C VAL A 259 -2.56 9.71 17.05
N LEU A 260 -3.62 10.52 17.17
CA LEU A 260 -3.50 11.98 17.23
C LEU A 260 -2.60 12.42 18.37
N ARG A 261 -2.72 11.83 19.56
CA ARG A 261 -1.85 12.15 20.69
C ARG A 261 -0.38 11.83 20.38
N LYS A 262 -0.11 10.68 19.76
CA LYS A 262 1.25 10.26 19.38
C LYS A 262 1.83 11.20 18.32
N GLU A 263 1.08 11.48 17.26
CA GLU A 263 1.51 12.32 16.14
C GLU A 263 1.66 13.78 16.54
N ILE A 264 0.76 14.35 17.34
CA ILE A 264 0.90 15.72 17.85
C ILE A 264 2.12 15.83 18.78
N SER A 265 2.36 14.84 19.64
CA SER A 265 3.53 14.85 20.54
C SER A 265 4.84 14.77 19.77
N ALA A 266 4.94 13.87 18.78
CA ALA A 266 6.12 13.76 17.92
C ALA A 266 6.31 15.00 17.06
N SER A 267 5.23 15.49 16.44
CA SER A 267 5.25 16.68 15.58
C SER A 267 5.56 17.95 16.35
N PHE A 268 5.23 18.05 17.63
CA PHE A 268 5.64 19.19 18.46
C PHE A 268 7.17 19.28 18.58
N LEU A 269 7.85 18.15 18.78
CA LEU A 269 9.32 18.13 18.85
C LEU A 269 9.95 18.53 17.50
N VAL A 270 9.39 18.03 16.40
CA VAL A 270 9.81 18.41 15.04
C VAL A 270 9.53 19.88 14.78
N ALA A 271 8.35 20.37 15.13
CA ALA A 271 7.89 21.74 14.96
C ALA A 271 8.81 22.73 15.68
N VAL A 272 9.16 22.47 16.94
CA VAL A 272 10.11 23.32 17.69
C VAL A 272 11.49 23.33 17.03
N THR A 273 11.96 22.17 16.57
CA THR A 273 13.27 22.05 15.91
C THR A 273 13.32 22.85 14.60
N ILE A 274 12.32 22.68 13.74
CA ILE A 274 12.26 23.40 12.45
C ILE A 274 11.91 24.88 12.66
N GLY A 275 11.05 25.21 13.64
CA GLY A 275 10.75 26.58 14.01
C GLY A 275 11.98 27.35 14.48
N PHE A 276 12.87 26.71 15.25
CA PHE A 276 14.15 27.30 15.63
C PHE A 276 15.09 27.49 14.42
N ALA A 277 15.16 26.51 13.52
CA ALA A 277 15.91 26.65 12.27
C ALA A 277 15.38 27.80 11.39
N ALA A 278 14.06 27.96 11.34
CA ALA A 278 13.40 29.05 10.62
C ALA A 278 13.69 30.42 11.24
N LEU A 279 13.72 30.50 12.57
CA LEU A 279 14.11 31.70 13.30
C LEU A 279 15.52 32.13 12.89
N ILE A 280 16.48 31.20 12.90
CA ILE A 280 17.86 31.47 12.46
C ILE A 280 17.87 31.92 11.00
N ARG A 281 17.13 31.23 10.13
CA ARG A 281 17.05 31.54 8.70
C ARG A 281 16.52 32.95 8.46
N ALA A 282 15.45 33.34 9.14
CA ALA A 282 14.85 34.67 9.03
C ALA A 282 15.76 35.75 9.62
N TRP A 283 16.42 35.46 10.74
CA TRP A 283 17.42 36.36 11.32
C TRP A 283 18.59 36.64 10.36
N ILE A 284 19.12 35.61 9.69
CA ILE A 284 20.18 35.75 8.67
C ILE A 284 19.73 36.60 7.47
N LEU A 285 18.45 36.51 7.08
CA LEU A 285 17.91 37.33 5.99
C LEU A 285 17.72 38.80 6.37
N GLY A 286 17.78 39.15 7.66
CA GLY A 286 17.64 40.53 8.11
C GLY A 286 16.24 41.13 7.87
N VAL A 287 15.19 40.31 7.86
CA VAL A 287 13.80 40.71 7.55
C VAL A 287 13.07 41.42 8.70
N GLY A 288 13.77 41.74 9.79
CA GLY A 288 13.17 42.35 10.98
C GLY A 288 12.65 41.33 12.01
N ILE A 289 12.48 41.80 13.24
CA ILE A 289 12.12 40.95 14.39
C ILE A 289 10.69 40.41 14.29
N GLU A 290 9.75 41.24 13.83
CA GLU A 290 8.34 40.86 13.72
C GLU A 290 8.15 39.74 12.69
N VAL A 291 8.77 39.87 11.51
CA VAL A 291 8.74 38.84 10.45
C VAL A 291 9.41 37.56 10.94
N THR A 292 10.54 37.68 11.63
CA THR A 292 11.26 36.53 12.18
C THR A 292 10.40 35.74 13.17
N ILE A 293 9.71 36.43 14.09
CA ILE A 293 8.82 35.79 15.06
C ILE A 293 7.61 35.18 14.37
N ALA A 294 6.95 35.93 13.46
CA ALA A 294 5.77 35.46 12.74
C ALA A 294 6.05 34.17 11.96
N VAL A 295 7.16 34.12 11.21
CA VAL A 295 7.57 32.94 10.44
C VAL A 295 7.85 31.75 11.35
N SER A 296 8.55 31.96 12.46
CA SER A 296 8.93 30.89 13.38
C SER A 296 7.70 30.26 14.05
N LEU A 297 6.76 31.10 14.51
CA LEU A 297 5.50 30.66 15.10
C LEU A 297 4.60 29.98 14.06
N ALA A 298 4.55 30.52 12.85
CA ALA A 298 3.77 29.93 11.76
C ALA A 298 4.28 28.54 11.37
N ILE A 299 5.60 28.34 11.28
CA ILE A 299 6.15 27.01 10.99
C ILE A 299 5.77 25.99 12.07
N ILE A 300 5.80 26.40 13.35
CA ILE A 300 5.37 25.52 14.44
C ILE A 300 3.89 25.15 14.28
N ALA A 301 3.04 26.15 14.06
CA ALA A 301 1.61 25.96 13.90
C ALA A 301 1.25 25.12 12.67
N ILE A 302 1.88 25.37 11.52
CA ILE A 302 1.67 24.62 10.27
C ILE A 302 2.13 23.18 10.42
N THR A 303 3.25 22.93 11.09
CA THR A 303 3.74 21.54 11.32
C THR A 303 2.77 20.76 12.20
N LEU A 304 2.24 21.38 13.26
CA LEU A 304 1.21 20.77 14.11
C LEU A 304 -0.11 20.55 13.36
N TRP A 305 -0.52 21.53 12.55
CA TRP A 305 -1.71 21.42 11.71
C TRP A 305 -1.58 20.30 10.67
N SER A 306 -0.42 20.21 10.02
CA SER A 306 -0.06 19.14 9.09
C SER A 306 -0.22 17.76 9.73
N ALA A 307 0.21 17.59 10.98
CA ALA A 307 0.04 16.34 11.71
C ALA A 307 -1.42 15.97 11.98
N ILE A 308 -2.25 16.95 12.34
CA ILE A 308 -3.69 16.76 12.57
C ILE A 308 -4.37 16.34 11.27
N VAL A 309 -4.17 17.11 10.21
CA VAL A 309 -4.79 16.87 8.90
C VAL A 309 -4.38 15.51 8.33
N SER A 310 -3.08 15.23 8.32
CA SER A 310 -2.53 13.98 7.76
C SER A 310 -2.92 12.76 8.57
N SER A 311 -3.26 12.93 9.86
CA SER A 311 -3.77 11.83 10.69
C SER A 311 -5.27 11.58 10.48
N ILE A 312 -6.05 12.64 10.29
CA ILE A 312 -7.52 12.55 10.23
C ILE A 312 -7.99 12.13 8.84
N ILE A 313 -7.46 12.75 7.77
CA ILE A 313 -7.97 12.54 6.40
C ILE A 313 -7.94 11.05 6.02
N PRO A 314 -6.81 10.31 6.12
CA PRO A 314 -6.76 8.89 5.75
C PRO A 314 -7.78 8.05 6.52
N MET A 315 -7.90 8.28 7.82
CA MET A 315 -8.82 7.52 8.67
C MET A 315 -10.29 7.80 8.33
N VAL A 316 -10.65 9.06 8.08
CA VAL A 316 -12.02 9.44 7.69
C VAL A 316 -12.38 8.81 6.34
N LEU A 317 -11.46 8.81 5.37
CA LEU A 317 -11.68 8.16 4.07
C LEU A 317 -11.96 6.67 4.23
N LYS A 318 -11.19 5.97 5.08
CA LYS A 318 -11.44 4.55 5.40
C LYS A 318 -12.83 4.34 5.99
N ARG A 319 -13.38 5.29 6.76
CA ARG A 319 -14.76 5.24 7.28
C ARG A 319 -15.81 5.32 6.18
N LEU A 320 -15.53 6.10 5.14
CA LEU A 320 -16.39 6.30 3.98
C LEU A 320 -16.23 5.18 2.94
N SER A 321 -15.50 4.10 3.28
CA SER A 321 -15.16 3.02 2.34
C SER A 321 -14.38 3.51 1.12
N ILE A 322 -13.65 4.62 1.27
CA ILE A 322 -12.70 5.11 0.27
C ILE A 322 -11.33 4.64 0.71
N ASP A 323 -10.61 3.95 -0.18
CA ASP A 323 -9.25 3.51 0.07
C ASP A 323 -8.34 4.72 0.34
N PRO A 324 -7.74 4.82 1.55
CA PRO A 324 -6.83 5.92 1.89
C PRO A 324 -5.60 6.00 1.00
N ALA A 325 -5.15 4.89 0.40
CA ALA A 325 -4.01 4.90 -0.52
C ALA A 325 -4.32 5.72 -1.79
N VAL A 326 -5.59 5.72 -2.23
CA VAL A 326 -6.06 6.48 -3.41
C VAL A 326 -6.00 7.98 -3.19
N VAL A 327 -6.19 8.46 -1.95
CA VAL A 327 -5.96 9.87 -1.63
C VAL A 327 -4.47 10.07 -1.41
N SER A 328 -3.81 10.42 -2.51
CA SER A 328 -2.37 10.56 -2.58
C SER A 328 -1.84 11.58 -1.56
N ALA A 329 -0.64 11.31 -1.04
CA ALA A 329 0.03 12.25 -0.14
C ALA A 329 0.17 13.67 -0.74
N PRO A 330 0.43 13.85 -2.05
CA PRO A 330 0.39 15.16 -2.70
C PRO A 330 -0.93 15.92 -2.53
N PHE A 331 -2.09 15.26 -2.59
CA PHE A 331 -3.38 15.93 -2.42
C PHE A 331 -3.53 16.50 -1.00
N ILE A 332 -3.15 15.71 0.01
CA ILE A 332 -3.14 16.15 1.41
C ILE A 332 -2.16 17.30 1.60
N ALA A 333 -0.98 17.26 0.96
CA ALA A 333 -0.02 18.35 0.97
C ALA A 333 -0.62 19.64 0.39
N THR A 334 -1.29 19.61 -0.77
CA THR A 334 -1.95 20.79 -1.35
C THR A 334 -3.00 21.41 -0.42
N PHE A 335 -3.76 20.58 0.30
CA PHE A 335 -4.72 21.06 1.30
C PHE A 335 -4.01 21.73 2.50
N ILE A 336 -2.92 21.13 2.98
CA ILE A 336 -2.06 21.70 4.03
C ILE A 336 -1.41 23.00 3.57
N ASP A 337 -1.03 23.12 2.30
CA ASP A 337 -0.40 24.33 1.76
C ASP A 337 -1.35 25.53 1.85
N GLY A 338 -2.57 25.39 1.34
CA GLY A 338 -3.54 26.49 1.37
C GLY A 338 -4.00 26.83 2.78
N THR A 339 -4.26 25.82 3.63
CA THR A 339 -4.60 26.07 5.04
C THR A 339 -3.41 26.60 5.85
N GLY A 340 -2.19 26.21 5.51
CA GLY A 340 -0.96 26.67 6.13
C GLY A 340 -0.66 28.13 5.81
N LEU A 341 -0.96 28.58 4.59
CA LEU A 341 -0.90 29.98 4.22
C LEU A 341 -1.88 30.83 5.02
N ILE A 342 -3.12 30.36 5.20
CA ILE A 342 -4.10 31.03 6.07
C ILE A 342 -3.52 31.16 7.49
N ILE A 343 -3.01 30.07 8.06
CA ILE A 343 -2.38 30.08 9.40
C ILE A 343 -1.23 31.09 9.46
N TYR A 344 -0.38 31.13 8.42
CA TYR A 344 0.75 32.04 8.36
C TYR A 344 0.32 33.51 8.39
N PHE A 345 -0.60 33.90 7.50
CA PHE A 345 -1.03 35.29 7.42
C PHE A 345 -1.86 35.73 8.63
N GLU A 346 -2.64 34.82 9.23
CA GLU A 346 -3.33 35.12 10.50
C GLU A 346 -2.33 35.34 11.65
N ILE A 347 -1.27 34.53 11.74
CA ILE A 347 -0.20 34.74 12.72
C ILE A 347 0.55 36.05 12.44
N ALA A 348 0.81 36.37 11.16
CA ALA A 348 1.45 37.62 10.79
C ALA A 348 0.62 38.83 11.25
N LYS A 349 -0.71 38.82 11.04
CA LYS A 349 -1.62 39.87 11.53
C LYS A 349 -1.62 40.01 13.05
N LEU A 350 -1.51 38.91 13.78
CA LEU A 350 -1.44 38.95 15.24
C LEU A 350 -0.11 39.51 15.77
N VAL A 351 0.97 39.33 15.03
CA VAL A 351 2.32 39.75 15.43
C VAL A 351 2.63 41.17 14.97
N MET A 352 2.17 41.56 13.78
CA MET A 352 2.46 42.85 13.15
C MET A 352 1.24 43.76 13.20
N THR A 353 1.36 44.87 13.92
CA THR A 353 0.26 45.84 14.04
C THR A 353 -0.05 46.56 12.72
N GLU A 354 0.90 46.58 11.79
CA GLU A 354 0.78 47.20 10.46
C GLU A 354 -0.10 46.41 9.48
N LEU A 355 -0.48 45.18 9.83
CA LEU A 355 -1.29 44.28 9.00
C LEU A 355 -2.77 44.21 9.41
N VAL A 356 -3.16 44.92 10.48
CA VAL A 356 -4.53 45.03 11.03
C VAL A 356 -5.13 46.36 10.61
#